data_AF-A0A7Z9UQ88-F1
#
_entry.id   AF-A0A7Z9UQ88-F1
#
_cell.length_a   1.000
_cell.length_b   1.000
_cell.length_c   1.000
_cell.angle_alpha   90.00
_cell.angle_beta   90.00
_cell.angle_gamma   90.00
#
_symmetry.space_group_name_H-M   'P 1'
#
loop_
_entity.id
_entity.type
_entity.pdbx_description
1 polymer ?
#
loop_
_entity_poly.entity_id
_entity_poly.type
_entity_poly.pdbx_seq_one_letter_code
_entity_poly.pdbx_strand_id
1 'polypeptide(L)'
;MNGQYDSEIPHGSVILKNEYLLQIGAIRAYEVFFNGLIDEVLLWNFARTEAEIQSIMNSILTGKEEGLVGYWNFDDGTTKDLSPYGNDGSLRGDAETGKELLTLNGHNGNVLEACWSPDQKS
;
A
#
# COMPACT_ATOMS: atom_id res chain seq x y z
N MET A 1 3.97 17.01 5.62
CA MET A 1 3.72 15.66 6.24
C MET A 1 2.44 15.73 7.07
N ASN A 2 1.65 14.66 7.14
CA ASN A 2 0.27 14.63 7.66
C ASN A 2 -0.75 15.37 6.78
N GLY A 3 -0.62 15.22 5.46
CA GLY A 3 -1.45 15.89 4.44
C GLY A 3 -1.50 17.40 4.49
N GLN A 4 -0.53 18.02 5.16
CA GLN A 4 -0.15 19.38 4.86
C GLN A 4 0.66 19.38 3.57
N TYR A 5 0.23 20.24 2.66
CA TYR A 5 0.89 20.48 1.40
C TYR A 5 2.34 20.95 1.62
N ASP A 6 3.29 20.28 0.98
CA ASP A 6 4.73 20.57 1.11
C ASP A 6 5.24 21.37 -0.11
N SER A 7 4.90 20.93 -1.32
CA SER A 7 5.23 21.62 -2.56
C SER A 7 4.35 21.18 -3.73
N GLU A 8 4.17 22.04 -4.73
CA GLU A 8 3.81 21.66 -6.10
C GLU A 8 4.84 22.16 -7.08
N ILE A 9 5.05 21.38 -8.13
CA ILE A 9 5.75 21.83 -9.32
C ILE A 9 4.71 21.79 -10.45
N PRO A 10 4.29 22.94 -10.99
CA PRO A 10 3.41 22.96 -12.14
C PRO A 10 4.08 22.30 -13.35
N HIS A 11 3.49 21.24 -13.87
CA HIS A 11 3.95 20.58 -15.10
C HIS A 11 3.04 20.98 -16.27
N GLY A 12 3.59 21.71 -17.24
CA GLY A 12 2.89 22.11 -18.47
C GLY A 12 3.05 21.13 -19.63
N SER A 13 3.67 19.97 -19.41
CA SER A 13 3.95 18.96 -20.44
C SER A 13 2.91 17.85 -20.44
N VAL A 14 2.66 17.27 -21.62
CA VAL A 14 1.81 16.08 -21.76
C VAL A 14 2.41 14.94 -20.92
N ILE A 15 1.60 14.35 -20.05
CA ILE A 15 1.97 13.13 -19.33
C ILE A 15 1.98 12.00 -20.36
N LEU A 16 3.17 11.58 -20.78
CA LEU A 16 3.34 10.45 -21.67
C LEU A 16 2.97 9.16 -20.94
N LYS A 17 2.25 8.26 -21.62
CA LYS A 17 2.05 6.91 -21.09
C LYS A 17 3.40 6.25 -20.91
N ASN A 18 3.62 5.69 -19.72
CA ASN A 18 4.76 4.86 -19.46
C ASN A 18 4.43 3.42 -19.93
N GLU A 19 5.31 2.83 -20.73
CA GLU A 19 5.20 1.42 -21.18
C GLU A 19 5.67 0.45 -20.08
N TYR A 20 6.30 0.96 -19.03
CA TYR A 20 6.71 0.17 -17.87
C TYR A 20 5.58 0.10 -16.83
N LEU A 21 5.46 -1.08 -16.22
CA LEU A 21 4.55 -1.31 -15.09
C LEU A 21 4.85 -0.31 -13.95
N LEU A 22 3.80 0.13 -13.27
CA LEU A 22 3.92 0.87 -12.02
C LEU A 22 4.72 0.03 -11.01
N GLN A 23 5.73 0.63 -10.40
CA GLN A 23 6.52 0.03 -9.34
C GLN A 23 6.24 0.78 -8.04
N ILE A 24 5.84 0.05 -7.01
CA ILE A 24 5.66 0.55 -5.64
C ILE A 24 6.82 0.02 -4.81
N GLY A 25 7.48 0.90 -4.05
CA GLY A 25 8.60 0.54 -3.17
C GLY A 25 9.93 0.23 -3.87
N ALA A 26 10.04 0.43 -5.19
CA ALA A 26 11.29 0.23 -5.92
C ALA A 26 11.38 1.04 -7.21
N ILE A 27 12.60 1.33 -7.65
CA ILE A 27 12.94 1.72 -9.02
C ILE A 27 13.93 0.67 -9.55
N ARG A 28 13.40 -0.39 -10.16
CA ARG A 28 14.20 -1.60 -10.47
C ARG A 28 15.26 -1.38 -11.51
N ALA A 29 15.02 -0.51 -12.49
CA ALA A 29 16.00 -0.20 -13.53
C ALA A 29 17.33 0.34 -12.95
N TYR A 30 17.30 0.83 -11.70
CA TYR A 30 18.45 1.37 -10.99
C TYR A 30 18.74 0.63 -9.68
N GLU A 31 18.09 -0.51 -9.42
CA GLU A 31 18.26 -1.29 -8.19
C GLU A 31 18.07 -0.48 -6.90
N VAL A 32 17.20 0.54 -6.93
CA VAL A 32 16.86 1.35 -5.76
C VAL A 32 15.60 0.80 -5.11
N PHE A 33 15.69 0.49 -3.82
CA PHE A 33 14.59 -0.08 -3.04
C PHE A 33 14.25 0.81 -1.85
N PHE A 34 12.96 0.94 -1.58
CA PHE A 34 12.49 1.53 -0.34
C PHE A 34 12.68 0.53 0.79
N ASN A 35 13.35 0.96 1.87
CA ASN A 35 13.53 0.16 3.07
C ASN A 35 12.53 0.63 4.15
N GLY A 36 11.36 0.00 4.19
CA GLY A 36 10.31 0.33 5.14
C GLY A 36 8.99 -0.34 4.79
N LEU A 37 7.94 0.07 5.51
CA LEU A 37 6.57 -0.39 5.28
C LEU A 37 5.83 0.60 4.38
N ILE A 38 5.03 0.08 3.46
CA ILE A 38 4.14 0.85 2.60
C ILE A 38 2.73 0.35 2.86
N ASP A 39 1.80 1.29 2.99
CA ASP A 39 0.41 1.03 3.30
C ASP A 39 -0.47 2.06 2.57
N GLU A 40 -1.76 1.74 2.38
CA GLU A 40 -2.79 2.65 1.87
C GLU A 40 -2.39 3.38 0.56
N VAL A 41 -1.96 2.63 -0.46
CA VAL A 41 -1.53 3.21 -1.74
C VAL A 41 -2.75 3.53 -2.60
N LEU A 42 -2.94 4.82 -2.90
CA LEU A 42 -4.05 5.34 -3.70
C LEU A 42 -3.55 6.06 -4.94
N LEU A 43 -4.13 5.76 -6.11
CA LEU A 43 -3.82 6.42 -7.37
C LEU A 43 -5.09 7.06 -7.96
N TRP A 44 -5.00 8.36 -8.26
CA TRP A 44 -6.10 9.16 -8.80
C TRP A 44 -5.79 9.64 -10.21
N ASN A 45 -6.82 9.78 -11.04
CA ASN A 45 -6.69 10.30 -12.41
C ASN A 45 -6.83 11.82 -12.52
N PHE A 46 -7.08 12.52 -11.42
CA PHE A 46 -7.07 13.97 -11.34
C PHE A 46 -6.36 14.47 -10.08
N ALA A 47 -5.90 15.71 -10.13
CA ALA A 47 -5.28 16.37 -8.99
C ALA A 47 -6.33 16.69 -7.93
N ARG A 48 -6.06 16.29 -6.69
CA ARG A 48 -6.91 16.56 -5.54
C ARG A 48 -6.42 17.75 -4.74
N THR A 49 -7.36 18.46 -4.15
CA THR A 49 -7.06 19.56 -3.23
C THR A 49 -6.52 19.02 -1.91
N GLU A 50 -5.79 19.86 -1.18
CA GLU A 50 -5.29 19.53 0.15
C GLU A 50 -6.42 19.11 1.12
N ALA A 51 -7.55 19.83 1.08
CA ALA A 51 -8.71 19.52 1.92
C ALA A 51 -9.30 18.13 1.62
N GLU A 52 -9.35 17.74 0.35
CA GLU A 52 -9.80 16.39 -0.04
C GLU A 52 -8.81 15.31 0.40
N ILE A 53 -7.50 15.56 0.28
CA ILE A 53 -6.47 14.65 0.78
C ILE A 53 -6.63 14.47 2.31
N GLN A 54 -6.82 15.57 3.04
CA GLN A 54 -7.02 15.53 4.50
C GLN A 54 -8.28 14.81 4.94
N SER A 55 -9.38 14.99 4.19
CA SER A 55 -10.61 14.24 4.41
C SER A 55 -10.38 12.74 4.25
N ILE A 56 -9.60 12.35 3.24
CA ILE A 56 -9.43 10.93 2.87
C ILE A 56 -8.45 10.20 3.79
N MET A 57 -7.41 10.85 4.28
CA MET A 57 -6.50 10.24 5.26
C MET A 57 -7.18 9.73 6.54
N ASN A 58 -8.37 10.26 6.89
CA ASN A 58 -9.09 9.91 8.10
C ASN A 58 -10.42 9.18 7.82
N SER A 59 -10.66 8.78 6.57
CA SER A 59 -11.92 8.18 6.14
C SER A 59 -11.77 6.70 5.85
N ILE A 60 -12.85 5.94 6.05
CA ILE A 60 -12.93 4.56 5.55
C ILE A 60 -13.19 4.63 4.05
N LEU A 61 -12.26 4.09 3.26
CA LEU A 61 -12.36 4.07 1.80
C LEU A 61 -13.08 2.82 1.31
N THR A 62 -13.87 2.98 0.27
CA THR A 62 -14.65 1.92 -0.37
C THR A 62 -13.98 1.35 -1.61
N GLY A 63 -12.95 2.04 -2.13
CA GLY A 63 -12.30 1.72 -3.40
C GLY A 63 -13.08 2.18 -4.63
N LYS A 64 -14.22 2.87 -4.46
CA LYS A 64 -15.11 3.31 -5.56
C LYS A 64 -15.26 4.81 -5.65
N GLU A 65 -14.36 5.53 -5.01
CA GLU A 65 -14.34 6.98 -5.02
C GLU A 65 -14.10 7.51 -6.44
N GLU A 66 -14.72 8.65 -6.76
CA GLU A 66 -14.64 9.25 -8.08
C GLU A 66 -13.18 9.57 -8.46
N GLY A 67 -12.73 9.06 -9.61
CA GLY A 67 -11.38 9.24 -10.13
C GLY A 67 -10.30 8.35 -9.53
N LEU A 68 -10.63 7.47 -8.58
CA LEU A 68 -9.71 6.45 -8.09
C LEU A 68 -9.49 5.41 -9.18
N VAL A 69 -8.22 5.18 -9.56
CA VAL A 69 -7.82 4.24 -10.61
C VAL A 69 -6.93 3.10 -10.11
N GLY A 70 -6.56 3.12 -8.83
CA GLY A 70 -5.86 2.03 -8.17
C GLY A 70 -5.85 2.21 -6.66
N TYR A 71 -6.11 1.14 -5.92
CA TYR A 71 -6.12 1.15 -4.46
C TYR A 71 -5.57 -0.16 -3.90
N TRP A 72 -4.44 -0.09 -3.21
CA TRP A 72 -3.78 -1.23 -2.58
C TRP A 72 -3.51 -0.91 -1.10
N ASN A 73 -4.34 -1.44 -0.20
CA ASN A 73 -4.20 -1.27 1.25
C ASN A 73 -3.37 -2.38 1.93
N PHE A 74 -3.10 -3.49 1.26
CA PHE A 74 -2.30 -4.61 1.79
C PHE A 74 -2.80 -5.26 3.10
N ASP A 75 -3.93 -4.84 3.66
CA ASP A 75 -4.52 -5.35 4.92
C ASP A 75 -4.87 -6.83 4.89
N ASP A 76 -5.28 -7.37 3.73
CA ASP A 76 -5.68 -8.77 3.59
C ASP A 76 -4.51 -9.71 3.28
N GLY A 77 -3.28 -9.19 3.33
CA GLY A 77 -2.08 -9.92 3.00
C GLY A 77 -1.93 -10.19 1.49
N THR A 78 -2.69 -9.51 0.64
CA THR A 78 -2.61 -9.65 -0.82
C THR A 78 -2.21 -8.35 -1.51
N THR A 79 -1.89 -8.43 -2.80
CA THR A 79 -1.59 -7.27 -3.66
C THR A 79 -2.77 -6.89 -4.55
N LYS A 80 -4.01 -7.20 -4.13
CA LYS A 80 -5.19 -6.92 -4.93
C LYS A 80 -5.44 -5.42 -5.06
N ASP A 81 -5.83 -5.00 -6.25
CA ASP A 81 -6.40 -3.66 -6.47
C ASP A 81 -7.87 -3.67 -6.06
N LEU A 82 -8.20 -2.91 -5.03
CA LEU A 82 -9.55 -2.77 -4.51
C LEU A 82 -10.40 -1.78 -5.33
N SER A 83 -9.81 -1.11 -6.33
CA SER A 83 -10.56 -0.31 -7.29
C SER A 83 -11.27 -1.17 -8.33
N PRO A 84 -12.25 -0.62 -9.09
CA PRO A 84 -12.93 -1.35 -10.15
C PRO A 84 -12.03 -1.78 -11.32
N TYR A 85 -10.77 -1.35 -11.36
CA TYR A 85 -9.86 -1.57 -12.48
C TYR A 85 -9.06 -2.87 -12.40
N GLY A 86 -8.99 -3.50 -11.21
CA GLY A 86 -8.38 -4.83 -11.04
C GLY A 86 -6.90 -4.88 -11.45
N ASN A 87 -6.15 -3.81 -11.20
CA ASN A 87 -4.70 -3.74 -11.45
C ASN A 87 -3.92 -4.49 -10.35
N ASP A 88 -4.20 -5.78 -10.18
CA ASP A 88 -3.58 -6.59 -9.15
C ASP A 88 -2.05 -6.58 -9.28
N GLY A 89 -1.38 -6.28 -8.17
CA GLY A 89 0.07 -6.25 -8.10
C GLY A 89 0.69 -7.65 -8.07
N SER A 90 2.02 -7.69 -8.07
CA SER A 90 2.78 -8.91 -7.80
C SER A 90 4.00 -8.56 -6.95
N LEU A 91 4.17 -9.27 -5.83
CA LEU A 91 5.37 -9.18 -4.99
C LEU A 91 6.60 -9.72 -5.73
N ARG A 92 7.76 -9.10 -5.49
CA ARG A 92 9.03 -9.43 -6.14
C ARG A 92 10.19 -9.07 -5.21
N GLY A 93 11.28 -9.82 -5.33
CA GLY A 93 12.40 -9.70 -4.39
C GLY A 93 11.94 -10.13 -3.00
N ASP A 94 12.43 -9.42 -1.98
CA ASP A 94 12.11 -9.70 -0.57
C ASP A 94 10.90 -8.89 -0.06
N ALA A 95 10.10 -8.33 -0.97
CA ALA A 95 8.86 -7.63 -0.60
C ALA A 95 7.80 -8.65 -0.17
N GLU A 96 7.25 -8.45 1.02
CA GLU A 96 6.21 -9.30 1.62
C GLU A 96 5.00 -8.46 2.02
N THR A 97 3.80 -8.99 1.84
CA THR A 97 2.60 -8.45 2.47
C THR A 97 2.55 -8.96 3.92
N GLY A 98 2.26 -8.08 4.87
CA GLY A 98 2.12 -8.44 6.27
C GLY A 98 0.91 -9.35 6.47
N LYS A 99 1.10 -10.67 6.41
CA LYS A 99 0.06 -11.63 6.75
C LYS A 99 0.10 -11.89 8.25
N GLU A 100 -1.02 -11.66 8.94
CA GLU A 100 -1.20 -12.20 10.29
C GLU A 100 -1.10 -13.73 10.23
N LEU A 101 -0.01 -14.29 10.75
CA LEU A 101 0.27 -15.72 10.63
C LEU A 101 -0.55 -16.56 11.60
N LEU A 102 -0.96 -16.00 12.75
CA LEU A 102 -1.71 -16.73 13.76
C LEU A 102 -2.39 -15.79 14.77
N THR A 103 -3.73 -15.77 14.75
CA THR A 103 -4.53 -15.27 15.89
C THR A 103 -4.78 -16.42 16.87
N LEU A 104 -4.21 -16.36 18.08
CA LEU A 104 -4.52 -17.31 19.13
C LEU A 104 -5.85 -16.93 19.80
N ASN A 105 -6.92 -17.65 19.44
CA ASN A 105 -8.26 -17.46 20.02
C ASN A 105 -8.51 -18.46 21.16
N GLY A 106 -9.22 -18.04 22.21
CA GLY A 106 -9.65 -18.92 23.32
C GLY A 106 -9.04 -18.63 24.70
N HIS A 107 -8.21 -17.59 24.83
CA HIS A 107 -7.66 -17.17 26.12
C HIS A 107 -8.63 -16.22 26.83
N ASN A 108 -8.99 -16.52 28.08
CA ASN A 108 -9.90 -15.70 28.90
C ASN A 108 -9.17 -14.64 29.76
N GLY A 109 -7.97 -14.22 29.33
CA GLY A 109 -7.12 -13.26 30.03
C GLY A 109 -5.87 -12.89 29.21
N ASN A 110 -5.11 -11.90 29.69
CA ASN A 110 -3.90 -11.42 29.00
C ASN A 110 -2.91 -12.56 28.76
N VAL A 111 -2.48 -12.72 27.51
CA VAL A 111 -1.33 -13.57 27.16
C VAL A 111 -0.08 -12.76 27.47
N LEU A 112 0.61 -13.11 28.56
CA LEU A 112 1.78 -12.36 29.05
C LEU A 112 3.10 -12.81 28.39
N GLU A 113 3.10 -13.98 27.73
CA GLU A 113 4.29 -14.56 27.14
C GLU A 113 3.92 -15.54 26.02
N ALA A 114 4.68 -15.52 24.94
CA ALA A 114 4.69 -16.57 23.92
C ALA A 114 6.15 -16.98 23.70
N CYS A 115 6.43 -18.29 23.71
CA CYS A 115 7.73 -18.82 23.33
C CYS A 115 7.61 -19.51 21.97
N TRP A 116 8.57 -19.27 21.10
CA TRP A 116 8.71 -19.98 19.84
C TRP A 116 9.84 -21.01 19.99
N SER A 117 9.58 -22.25 19.59
CA SER A 117 10.63 -23.25 19.40
C SER A 117 10.88 -23.39 17.89
N PRO A 118 12.09 -23.11 17.38
CA PRO A 118 12.47 -23.60 16.07
C PRO A 118 12.44 -25.12 16.10
N ASP A 119 11.62 -25.70 15.25
CA ASP A 119 11.67 -27.11 14.91
C ASP A 119 12.99 -27.39 14.16
N GLN A 120 13.82 -28.26 14.76
CA GLN A 120 14.99 -28.82 14.10
C GLN A 120 14.51 -29.78 13.01
N LYS A 121 14.78 -29.45 11.74
CA LYS A 121 14.59 -30.36 10.61
C LYS A 121 15.46 -31.61 10.81
N SER A 122 14.83 -32.79 10.78
CA SER A 122 15.47 -34.08 10.44
C SER A 122 15.45 -34.28 8.94
#